data_AF-A0A1X6NPR9-F1
#
_entry.id   AF-A0A1X6NPR9-F1
#
_cell.length_a   1.000
_cell.length_b   1.000
_cell.length_c   1.000
_cell.angle_alpha   90.00
_cell.angle_beta   90.00
_cell.angle_gamma   90.00
#
_symmetry.space_group_name_H-M   'P 1'
#
loop_
_entity.id
_entity.type
_entity.pdbx_description
1 polymer ?
#
loop_
_entity_poly.entity_id
_entity_poly.type
_entity_poly.pdbx_seq_one_letter_code
_entity_poly.pdbx_strand_id
1 'polypeptide(L)'
;LIRKVYAEKMCIRMLVLFNLLDASGDVLTPFFPPQAKLESSDPFALKHLERTCLSVVQDLYLAMHARGNVPDILRGKVRVLSFRLDAVDDAFLIQLRTLFNDGRSAARALFYRFIGFFFMHESPKVTIRLVHPAEPVPDVESAEGSPFFDFETTLVATVNGVVDAIVTPPSRHPPHMGLPAALLPPQTIMRGIGTDSSFTTGDGGHYPHVAGEKNVKQRTCIYRFSRRLAKKIIKVKVTVEPKVFFAIAMCVRSIISGRRIAWTTPDGSHWKSTDATGPGHWWLLVPKPTARNTVTRKIQALTREEHHALHMSVGINGAPAGLLDLELDGEDEENVVDDVGEGGDQNLELDD
;
A
#
# COMPACT_ATOMS: atom_id res chain seq x y z
N LEU A 1 -16.74 14.35 12.58
CA LEU A 1 -16.34 15.67 12.03
C LEU A 1 -14.88 15.66 11.56
N ILE A 2 -13.92 15.41 12.45
CA ILE A 2 -12.47 15.47 12.18
C ILE A 2 -12.04 14.70 10.93
N ARG A 3 -12.44 13.43 10.79
CA ARG A 3 -12.08 12.63 9.59
C ARG A 3 -12.65 13.19 8.28
N LYS A 4 -13.80 13.86 8.31
CA LYS A 4 -14.38 14.49 7.09
C LYS A 4 -13.54 15.70 6.68
N VAL A 5 -13.16 16.54 7.64
CA VAL A 5 -12.26 17.68 7.41
C VAL A 5 -10.89 17.19 6.93
N TYR A 6 -10.34 16.15 7.56
CA TYR A 6 -9.10 15.51 7.13
C TYR A 6 -9.18 15.02 5.68
N ALA A 7 -10.26 14.33 5.31
CA ALA A 7 -10.43 13.84 3.95
C ALA A 7 -10.38 14.98 2.92
N GLU A 8 -11.10 16.07 3.18
CA GLU A 8 -11.10 17.25 2.32
C GLU A 8 -9.69 17.85 2.19
N LYS A 9 -9.00 18.09 3.32
CA LYS A 9 -7.65 18.69 3.30
C LYS A 9 -6.59 17.76 2.71
N MET A 10 -6.74 16.45 2.87
CA MET A 10 -5.90 15.45 2.21
C MET A 10 -6.09 15.51 0.69
N CYS A 11 -7.34 15.48 0.21
CA CYS A 11 -7.66 15.58 -1.22
C CYS A 11 -7.07 16.85 -1.85
N ILE A 12 -7.30 18.01 -1.23
CA ILE A 12 -6.73 19.28 -1.69
C ILE A 12 -5.20 19.20 -1.71
N ARG A 13 -4.57 18.68 -0.64
CA ARG A 13 -3.12 18.60 -0.56
C ARG A 13 -2.53 17.66 -1.62
N MET A 14 -3.19 16.55 -1.93
CA MET A 14 -2.77 15.64 -3.00
C MET A 14 -2.81 16.30 -4.37
N LEU A 15 -3.86 17.08 -4.67
CA LEU A 15 -3.95 17.81 -5.93
C LEU A 15 -2.91 18.93 -6.02
N VAL A 16 -2.62 19.61 -4.91
CA VAL A 16 -1.52 20.59 -4.83
C VAL A 16 -0.18 19.91 -5.09
N LEU A 17 0.08 18.77 -4.43
CA LEU A 17 1.30 17.97 -4.63
C LEU A 17 1.45 17.50 -6.08
N PHE A 18 0.36 17.04 -6.70
CA PHE A 18 0.38 16.57 -8.09
C PHE A 18 0.86 17.64 -9.08
N ASN A 19 0.54 18.91 -8.80
CA ASN A 19 0.94 20.05 -9.63
C ASN A 19 2.23 20.73 -9.15
N LEU A 20 2.80 20.29 -8.03
CA LEU A 20 4.00 20.89 -7.46
C LEU A 20 5.26 20.24 -8.05
N LEU A 21 6.10 21.03 -8.72
CA LEU A 21 7.32 20.53 -9.35
C LEU A 21 8.23 19.79 -8.35
N ASP A 22 8.41 20.35 -7.15
CA ASP A 22 9.22 19.79 -6.08
C ASP A 22 8.71 18.43 -5.55
N ALA A 23 7.43 18.10 -5.80
CA ALA A 23 6.88 16.82 -5.43
C ALA A 23 7.16 15.74 -6.49
N SER A 24 7.52 16.11 -7.73
CA SER A 24 7.81 15.16 -8.82
C SER A 24 6.71 14.09 -9.02
N GLY A 25 5.45 14.49 -8.85
CA GLY A 25 4.29 13.60 -8.93
C GLY A 25 4.10 12.68 -7.71
N ASP A 26 4.89 12.82 -6.65
CA ASP A 26 4.70 12.11 -5.39
C ASP A 26 3.61 12.76 -4.54
N VAL A 27 2.45 12.12 -4.54
CA VAL A 27 1.29 12.53 -3.73
C VAL A 27 1.07 11.65 -2.51
N LEU A 28 1.87 10.59 -2.31
CA LEU A 28 1.63 9.59 -1.28
C LEU A 28 2.57 9.74 -0.10
N THR A 29 3.87 9.91 -0.32
CA THR A 29 4.90 9.96 0.74
C THR A 29 4.54 10.87 1.91
N PRO A 30 4.00 12.10 1.71
CA PRO A 30 3.57 12.96 2.81
C PRO A 30 2.55 12.37 3.77
N PHE A 31 1.72 11.44 3.30
CA PHE A 31 0.69 10.83 4.12
C PHE A 31 1.20 9.60 4.88
N PHE A 32 2.47 9.25 4.73
CA PHE A 32 3.13 8.14 5.42
C PHE A 32 4.44 8.64 6.06
N PRO A 33 4.38 9.50 7.09
CA PRO A 33 5.59 9.98 7.72
C PRO A 33 6.38 8.82 8.35
N PRO A 34 7.71 8.99 8.52
CA PRO A 34 8.56 8.04 9.24
C PRO A 34 8.02 7.75 10.64
N GLN A 35 8.21 6.52 11.11
CA GLN A 35 7.73 6.09 12.41
C GLN A 35 8.65 6.50 13.57
N ALA A 36 9.92 6.78 13.31
CA ALA A 36 10.86 7.36 14.26
C ALA A 36 11.09 8.84 13.91
N LYS A 37 11.22 9.70 14.93
CA LYS A 37 11.64 11.10 14.72
C LYS A 37 13.02 11.08 14.06
N LEU A 38 13.12 11.69 12.89
CA LEU A 38 14.38 11.83 12.15
C LEU A 38 15.24 12.91 12.84
N GLU A 39 16.56 12.74 12.79
CA GLU A 39 17.55 13.79 13.12
C GLU A 39 17.65 14.87 12.02
N SER A 40 16.91 14.72 10.92
CA SER A 40 16.88 15.62 9.76
C SER A 40 15.96 16.82 9.98
N SER A 41 16.42 18.02 9.60
CA SER A 41 15.84 19.31 9.97
C SER A 41 14.61 19.78 9.17
N ASP A 42 14.21 19.14 8.05
CA ASP A 42 12.92 19.42 7.36
C ASP A 42 12.61 18.38 6.25
N PRO A 43 12.21 17.13 6.58
CA PRO A 43 11.94 16.12 5.57
C PRO A 43 10.60 16.38 4.86
N PHE A 44 10.60 16.33 3.52
CA PHE A 44 9.44 16.53 2.63
C PHE A 44 8.13 15.94 3.17
N ALA A 45 8.18 14.69 3.66
CA ALA A 45 7.01 14.01 4.21
C ALA A 45 6.40 14.74 5.42
N LEU A 46 7.23 15.12 6.41
CA LEU A 46 6.78 15.80 7.62
C LEU A 46 6.25 17.20 7.31
N LYS A 47 6.97 17.97 6.50
CA LYS A 47 6.55 19.31 6.06
C LYS A 47 5.15 19.32 5.45
N HIS A 48 4.89 18.38 4.54
CA HIS A 48 3.63 18.33 3.82
C HIS A 48 2.50 17.75 4.68
N LEU A 49 2.79 16.78 5.55
CA LEU A 49 1.83 16.28 6.54
C LEU A 49 1.43 17.36 7.54
N GLU A 50 2.42 18.08 8.09
CA GLU A 50 2.21 19.11 9.08
C GLU A 50 1.33 20.23 8.53
N ARG A 51 1.59 20.68 7.29
CA ARG A 51 0.70 21.63 6.60
C ARG A 51 -0.74 21.11 6.52
N THR A 52 -0.95 19.83 6.20
CA THR A 52 -2.29 19.23 6.20
C THR A 52 -2.90 19.23 7.60
N CYS A 53 -2.17 18.82 8.64
CA CYS A 53 -2.67 18.80 10.01
C CYS A 53 -3.04 20.21 10.49
N LEU A 54 -2.21 21.22 10.22
CA LEU A 54 -2.50 22.62 10.55
C LEU A 54 -3.78 23.11 9.85
N SER A 55 -3.97 22.79 8.57
CA SER A 55 -5.22 23.11 7.85
C SER A 55 -6.44 22.41 8.45
N VAL A 56 -6.29 21.18 8.96
CA VAL A 56 -7.39 20.49 9.65
C VAL A 56 -7.71 21.19 10.98
N VAL A 57 -6.71 21.56 11.78
CA VAL A 57 -6.95 22.29 13.04
C VAL A 57 -7.65 23.62 12.77
N GLN A 58 -7.19 24.37 11.78
CA GLN A 58 -7.81 25.64 11.34
C GLN A 58 -9.31 25.47 11.04
N ASP A 59 -9.68 24.46 10.27
CA ASP A 59 -11.08 24.21 9.90
C ASP A 59 -11.91 23.69 11.07
N LEU A 60 -11.31 22.92 11.98
CA LEU A 60 -11.98 22.50 13.21
C LEU A 60 -12.30 23.71 14.09
N TYR A 61 -11.37 24.64 14.24
CA TYR A 61 -11.58 25.90 14.97
C TYR A 61 -12.74 26.69 14.38
N LEU A 62 -12.76 26.90 13.06
CA LEU A 62 -13.85 27.58 12.38
C LEU A 62 -15.19 26.85 12.56
N ALA A 63 -15.20 25.52 12.44
CA ALA A 63 -16.40 24.72 12.61
C ALA A 63 -16.94 24.73 14.05
N MET A 64 -16.08 24.80 15.06
CA MET A 64 -16.50 24.93 16.46
C MET A 64 -17.08 26.32 16.75
N HIS A 65 -16.44 27.39 16.24
CA HIS A 65 -16.96 28.75 16.38
C HIS A 65 -18.33 28.91 15.70
N ALA A 66 -18.51 28.34 14.51
CA ALA A 66 -19.79 28.36 13.80
C ALA A 66 -20.94 27.66 14.56
N ARG A 67 -20.63 26.75 15.50
CA ARG A 67 -21.61 26.04 16.33
C ARG A 67 -22.02 26.80 17.58
N GLY A 68 -21.35 27.90 17.92
CA GLY A 68 -21.67 28.77 19.06
C GLY A 68 -21.30 28.21 20.44
N ASN A 69 -21.06 26.91 20.59
CA ASN A 69 -20.61 26.31 21.85
C ASN A 69 -19.10 26.00 21.79
N VAL A 70 -18.28 27.00 22.09
CA VAL A 70 -16.81 26.91 22.09
C VAL A 70 -16.30 26.79 23.53
N PRO A 71 -15.58 25.72 23.89
CA PRO A 71 -14.93 25.60 25.20
C PRO A 71 -14.02 26.79 25.50
N ASP A 72 -13.91 27.20 26.77
CA ASP A 72 -13.13 28.39 27.15
C ASP A 72 -11.67 28.35 26.71
N ILE A 73 -11.05 27.16 26.75
CA ILE A 73 -9.67 26.95 26.27
C ILE A 73 -9.50 27.22 24.77
N LEU A 74 -10.60 27.23 24.00
CA LEU A 74 -10.63 27.51 22.56
C LEU A 74 -11.22 28.89 22.24
N ARG A 75 -11.60 29.67 23.25
CA ARG A 75 -12.19 30.99 23.06
C ARG A 75 -11.15 31.92 22.43
N GLY A 76 -11.46 32.45 21.23
CA GLY A 76 -10.54 33.30 20.46
C GLY A 76 -9.59 32.54 19.52
N LYS A 77 -9.62 31.20 19.52
CA LYS A 77 -8.90 30.37 18.55
C LYS A 77 -9.61 30.39 17.20
N VAL A 78 -9.40 31.46 16.43
CA VAL A 78 -9.96 31.58 15.07
C VAL A 78 -8.95 31.25 13.98
N ARG A 79 -7.65 31.22 14.32
CA ARG A 79 -6.58 31.02 13.36
C ARG A 79 -5.42 30.22 13.94
N VAL A 80 -4.84 29.35 13.12
CA VAL A 80 -3.60 28.61 13.39
C VAL A 80 -2.46 29.28 12.65
N LEU A 81 -1.39 29.64 13.36
CA LEU A 81 -0.17 30.22 12.79
C LEU A 81 0.98 29.24 13.00
N SER A 82 1.52 28.68 11.91
CA SER A 82 2.57 27.65 11.98
C SER A 82 3.85 28.09 12.71
N PHE A 83 4.10 29.39 12.80
CA PHE A 83 5.26 29.98 13.48
C PHE A 83 4.98 30.39 14.94
N ARG A 84 3.74 30.21 15.43
CA ARG A 84 3.28 30.56 16.77
C ARG A 84 2.22 29.56 17.25
N LEU A 85 2.61 28.28 17.33
CA LEU A 85 1.79 27.25 17.96
C LEU A 85 1.86 27.39 19.48
N ASP A 86 0.72 27.23 20.15
CA ASP A 86 0.68 27.08 21.60
C ASP A 86 0.38 25.64 22.01
N ALA A 87 0.37 25.39 23.33
CA ALA A 87 0.15 24.05 23.90
C ALA A 87 -1.18 23.42 23.46
N VAL A 88 -2.20 24.22 23.15
CA VAL A 88 -3.50 23.70 22.67
C VAL A 88 -3.37 23.22 21.23
N ASP A 89 -2.71 24.01 20.37
CA ASP A 89 -2.46 23.61 18.98
C ASP A 89 -1.61 22.34 18.92
N ASP A 90 -0.56 22.25 19.74
CA ASP A 90 0.29 21.07 19.83
C ASP A 90 -0.47 19.83 20.30
N ALA A 91 -1.34 19.98 21.31
CA ALA A 91 -2.19 18.89 21.78
C ALA A 91 -3.12 18.40 20.66
N PHE A 92 -3.76 19.30 19.90
CA PHE A 92 -4.58 18.93 18.74
C PHE A 92 -3.75 18.20 17.68
N LEU A 93 -2.57 18.70 17.33
CA LEU A 93 -1.71 18.09 16.32
C LEU A 93 -1.27 16.68 16.72
N ILE A 94 -0.95 16.45 17.99
CA ILE A 94 -0.65 15.11 18.53
C ILE A 94 -1.86 14.19 18.35
N GLN A 95 -3.04 14.63 18.78
CA GLN A 95 -4.27 13.83 18.67
C GLN A 95 -4.64 13.52 17.21
N LEU A 96 -4.48 14.48 16.29
CA LEU A 96 -4.70 14.25 14.86
C LEU A 96 -3.75 13.19 14.30
N ARG A 97 -2.46 13.27 14.64
CA ARG A 97 -1.47 12.28 14.18
C ARG A 97 -1.83 10.87 14.69
N THR A 98 -2.26 10.73 15.93
CA THR A 98 -2.73 9.46 16.49
C THR A 98 -3.98 8.97 15.77
N LEU A 99 -4.99 9.83 15.62
CA LEU A 99 -6.26 9.50 14.97
C LEU A 99 -6.07 9.02 13.51
N PHE A 100 -5.13 9.61 12.77
CA PHE A 100 -4.87 9.23 11.39
C PHE A 100 -3.97 8.01 11.25
N ASN A 101 -3.41 7.48 12.34
CA ASN A 101 -2.49 6.35 12.28
C ASN A 101 -3.18 5.07 11.77
N ASP A 102 -4.44 4.87 12.14
CA ASP A 102 -5.17 3.65 11.79
C ASP A 102 -5.44 3.50 10.27
N GLY A 103 -5.88 4.56 9.61
CA GLY A 103 -6.09 4.61 8.17
C GLY A 103 -4.78 4.45 7.40
N ARG A 104 -3.70 5.07 7.90
CA ARG A 104 -2.35 4.90 7.34
C ARG A 104 -1.86 3.47 7.48
N SER A 105 -2.04 2.83 8.63
CA SER A 105 -1.68 1.42 8.84
C SER A 105 -2.42 0.49 7.89
N ALA A 106 -3.74 0.66 7.74
CA ALA A 106 -4.54 -0.11 6.80
C ALA A 106 -4.13 0.13 5.33
N ALA A 107 -3.79 1.38 4.98
CA ALA A 107 -3.29 1.73 3.65
C ALA A 107 -1.91 1.14 3.36
N ARG A 108 -1.00 1.08 4.35
CA ARG A 108 0.30 0.40 4.22
C ARG A 108 0.13 -1.10 3.99
N ALA A 109 -0.78 -1.74 4.73
CA ALA A 109 -1.09 -3.17 4.54
C ALA A 109 -1.63 -3.43 3.11
N LEU A 110 -2.56 -2.60 2.65
CA LEU A 110 -3.08 -2.69 1.29
C LEU A 110 -1.99 -2.45 0.23
N PHE A 111 -1.16 -1.43 0.42
CA PHE A 111 -0.06 -1.13 -0.49
C PHE A 111 0.96 -2.27 -0.57
N TYR A 112 1.36 -2.82 0.58
CA TYR A 112 2.27 -3.96 0.62
C TYR A 112 1.70 -5.18 -0.09
N ARG A 113 0.41 -5.49 0.13
CA ARG A 113 -0.26 -6.62 -0.51
C ARG A 113 -0.24 -6.57 -2.04
N PHE A 114 -0.42 -5.39 -2.63
CA PHE A 114 -0.56 -5.26 -4.08
C PHE A 114 0.71 -4.82 -4.81
N ILE A 115 1.60 -4.10 -4.13
CA ILE A 115 2.77 -3.46 -4.75
C ILE A 115 4.05 -3.80 -3.98
N GLY A 116 4.10 -3.45 -2.69
CA GLY A 116 5.34 -3.51 -1.91
C GLY A 116 5.95 -4.91 -1.81
N PHE A 117 5.14 -5.95 -1.64
CA PHE A 117 5.59 -7.35 -1.60
C PHE A 117 6.45 -7.72 -2.80
N PHE A 118 5.99 -7.38 -4.02
CA PHE A 118 6.67 -7.78 -5.26
C PHE A 118 8.01 -7.08 -5.48
N PHE A 119 8.18 -5.87 -4.93
CA PHE A 119 9.45 -5.16 -4.98
C PHE A 119 10.44 -5.63 -3.92
N MET A 120 9.95 -6.10 -2.77
CA MET A 120 10.78 -6.52 -1.65
C MET A 120 11.12 -8.02 -1.67
N HIS A 121 10.42 -8.80 -2.49
CA HIS A 121 10.66 -10.23 -2.58
C HIS A 121 11.87 -10.54 -3.47
N GLU A 122 12.80 -11.35 -2.96
CA GLU A 122 14.06 -11.66 -3.66
C GLU A 122 13.88 -12.66 -4.81
N SER A 123 12.82 -13.48 -4.74
CA SER A 123 12.54 -14.50 -5.76
C SER A 123 12.30 -13.93 -7.15
N PRO A 124 12.97 -14.47 -8.20
CA PRO A 124 12.67 -14.12 -9.58
C PRO A 124 11.31 -14.66 -10.05
N LYS A 125 10.70 -15.62 -9.31
CA LYS A 125 9.32 -16.08 -9.56
C LYS A 125 8.26 -15.05 -9.12
N VAL A 126 8.66 -14.07 -8.32
CA VAL A 126 7.78 -12.99 -7.86
C VAL A 126 8.03 -11.75 -8.71
N THR A 127 7.01 -11.31 -9.44
CA THR A 127 7.15 -10.19 -10.38
C THR A 127 5.97 -9.24 -10.29
N ILE A 128 6.23 -7.97 -10.59
CA ILE A 128 5.23 -6.94 -10.86
C ILE A 128 5.68 -6.18 -12.11
N ARG A 129 4.75 -5.90 -13.02
CA ARG A 129 5.02 -5.12 -14.23
C ARG A 129 3.78 -4.41 -14.73
N LEU A 130 3.99 -3.32 -15.45
CA LEU A 130 2.95 -2.71 -16.27
C LEU A 130 2.67 -3.62 -17.47
N VAL A 131 1.39 -3.81 -17.80
CA VAL A 131 1.00 -4.60 -18.96
C VAL A 131 1.27 -3.81 -20.24
N HIS A 132 0.92 -2.52 -20.23
CA HIS A 132 1.05 -1.64 -21.39
C HIS A 132 1.86 -0.38 -21.03
N PRO A 133 3.20 -0.50 -20.94
CA PRO A 133 4.04 0.59 -20.43
C PRO A 133 4.08 1.83 -21.34
N ALA A 134 3.81 1.66 -22.64
CA ALA A 134 3.92 2.71 -23.67
C ALA A 134 2.57 3.36 -24.05
N GLU A 135 1.46 2.95 -23.42
CA GLU A 135 0.16 3.59 -23.66
C GLU A 135 0.20 5.09 -23.29
N PRO A 136 -0.58 5.94 -23.97
CA PRO A 136 -0.66 7.34 -23.62
C PRO A 136 -1.41 7.52 -22.30
N VAL A 137 -1.10 8.62 -21.62
CA VAL A 137 -1.81 9.01 -20.39
C VAL A 137 -3.27 9.31 -20.75
N PRO A 138 -4.26 8.65 -20.12
CA PRO A 138 -5.66 8.91 -20.38
C PRO A 138 -6.12 10.20 -19.69
N ASP A 139 -7.22 10.77 -20.16
CA ASP A 139 -7.96 11.78 -19.41
C ASP A 139 -8.56 11.21 -18.12
N VAL A 140 -8.86 12.08 -17.15
CA VAL A 140 -9.39 11.68 -15.83
C VAL A 140 -10.69 10.87 -15.95
N GLU A 141 -11.56 11.21 -16.90
CA GLU A 141 -12.85 10.55 -17.11
C GLU A 141 -12.70 9.15 -17.72
N SER A 142 -11.64 8.95 -18.52
CA SER A 142 -11.33 7.69 -19.21
C SER A 142 -10.30 6.84 -18.46
N ALA A 143 -9.93 7.24 -17.24
CA ALA A 143 -8.86 6.59 -16.47
C ALA A 143 -9.27 5.23 -15.91
N GLU A 144 -10.54 5.06 -15.52
CA GLU A 144 -11.02 3.79 -14.99
C GLU A 144 -11.10 2.73 -16.10
N GLY A 145 -10.30 1.66 -15.98
CA GLY A 145 -10.24 0.60 -16.98
C GLY A 145 -9.32 0.90 -18.17
N SER A 146 -8.59 2.03 -18.16
CA SER A 146 -7.60 2.33 -19.20
C SER A 146 -6.43 1.33 -19.17
N PRO A 147 -5.99 0.81 -20.34
CA PRO A 147 -4.78 -0.02 -20.46
C PRO A 147 -3.52 0.64 -19.88
N PHE A 148 -3.45 1.97 -19.87
CA PHE A 148 -2.36 2.74 -19.27
C PHE A 148 -2.10 2.41 -17.80
N PHE A 149 -3.17 2.05 -17.07
CA PHE A 149 -3.13 1.72 -15.66
C PHE A 149 -3.17 0.22 -15.39
N ASP A 150 -3.04 -0.63 -16.40
CA ASP A 150 -3.00 -2.08 -16.19
C ASP A 150 -1.63 -2.55 -15.72
N PHE A 151 -1.64 -3.32 -14.64
CA PHE A 151 -0.46 -4.02 -14.14
C PHE A 151 -0.77 -5.48 -13.84
N GLU A 152 0.28 -6.27 -13.87
CA GLU A 152 0.24 -7.70 -13.66
C GLU A 152 1.27 -8.08 -12.61
N THR A 153 0.86 -8.99 -11.74
CA THR A 153 1.71 -9.58 -10.73
C THR A 153 1.76 -11.09 -10.89
N THR A 154 2.90 -11.68 -10.53
CA THR A 154 3.08 -13.12 -10.42
C THR A 154 3.73 -13.42 -9.08
N LEU A 155 3.25 -14.45 -8.38
CA LEU A 155 3.85 -14.93 -7.15
C LEU A 155 3.71 -16.44 -7.02
N VAL A 156 4.48 -17.01 -6.10
CA VAL A 156 4.33 -18.40 -5.67
C VAL A 156 3.47 -18.45 -4.41
N ALA A 157 2.48 -19.32 -4.40
CA ALA A 157 1.60 -19.57 -3.27
C ALA A 157 1.59 -21.06 -2.88
N THR A 158 1.30 -21.33 -1.61
CA THR A 158 1.06 -22.67 -1.06
C THR A 158 -0.24 -22.68 -0.26
N VAL A 159 -0.70 -23.86 0.15
CA VAL A 159 -1.92 -24.01 0.98
C VAL A 159 -1.85 -23.18 2.27
N ASN A 160 -0.69 -23.13 2.91
CA ASN A 160 -0.51 -22.50 4.22
C ASN A 160 0.21 -21.14 4.17
N GLY A 161 0.56 -20.66 2.97
CA GLY A 161 1.32 -19.42 2.79
C GLY A 161 2.76 -19.48 3.29
N VAL A 162 3.33 -20.68 3.34
CA VAL A 162 4.74 -20.91 3.63
C VAL A 162 5.40 -21.31 2.32
N VAL A 163 6.34 -20.49 1.86
CA VAL A 163 7.16 -20.72 0.65
C VAL A 163 8.60 -20.80 1.13
N ASP A 164 9.28 -21.90 0.81
CA ASP A 164 10.66 -22.11 1.23
C ASP A 164 11.61 -21.10 0.57
N ALA A 165 12.69 -20.78 1.28
CA ALA A 165 13.75 -19.93 0.74
C ALA A 165 14.36 -20.57 -0.51
N ILE A 166 14.64 -19.75 -1.52
CA ILE A 166 15.23 -20.23 -2.77
C ILE A 166 16.60 -20.83 -2.49
N VAL A 167 16.77 -22.10 -2.84
CA VAL A 167 18.10 -22.71 -3.00
C VAL A 167 18.64 -22.24 -4.35
N THR A 168 19.68 -21.41 -4.33
CA THR A 168 20.34 -20.92 -5.55
C THR A 168 20.79 -22.11 -6.41
N PRO A 169 20.31 -22.25 -7.66
CA PRO A 169 20.76 -23.35 -8.50
C PRO A 169 22.21 -23.11 -8.97
N PRO A 170 23.04 -24.17 -9.09
CA PRO A 170 24.38 -24.05 -9.66
C PRO A 170 24.31 -23.64 -11.14
N SER A 171 25.08 -22.61 -11.52
CA SER A 171 25.12 -22.03 -12.87
C SER A 171 25.36 -23.05 -13.98
N ARG A 172 24.49 -23.06 -15.00
CA ARG A 172 24.77 -23.58 -16.35
C ARG A 172 24.11 -22.69 -17.42
N HIS A 173 24.87 -22.34 -18.47
CA HIS A 173 24.42 -21.57 -19.64
C HIS A 173 23.82 -22.50 -20.76
N PRO A 174 23.38 -21.96 -21.93
CA PRO A 174 22.01 -21.63 -22.40
C PRO A 174 21.43 -22.71 -23.38
N PRO A 175 20.24 -22.60 -24.04
CA PRO A 175 19.95 -21.64 -25.14
C PRO A 175 18.51 -21.06 -25.18
N HIS A 176 18.35 -20.00 -25.99
CA HIS A 176 17.12 -19.28 -26.30
C HIS A 176 15.95 -20.15 -26.81
N MET A 177 14.73 -19.89 -26.33
CA MET A 177 13.50 -20.15 -27.08
C MET A 177 12.41 -19.12 -26.73
N GLY A 178 11.92 -18.42 -27.74
CA GLY A 178 10.80 -17.48 -27.63
C GLY A 178 9.45 -18.19 -27.77
N LEU A 179 8.43 -17.67 -27.09
CA LEU A 179 7.03 -18.06 -27.29
C LEU A 179 6.15 -16.79 -27.44
N PRO A 180 5.12 -16.83 -28.29
CA PRO A 180 4.38 -15.65 -28.72
C PRO A 180 3.25 -15.29 -27.75
N ALA A 181 3.00 -13.99 -27.59
CA ALA A 181 1.88 -13.46 -26.82
C ALA A 181 0.60 -13.43 -27.67
N ALA A 182 -0.45 -14.11 -27.20
CA ALA A 182 -1.81 -13.95 -27.73
C ALA A 182 -2.56 -12.87 -26.93
N LEU A 183 -3.17 -11.93 -27.66
CA LEU A 183 -4.01 -10.84 -27.16
C LEU A 183 -5.39 -11.36 -26.72
N LEU A 184 -5.86 -10.95 -25.55
CA LEU A 184 -7.27 -11.11 -25.13
C LEU A 184 -7.86 -9.77 -24.65
N PRO A 185 -9.16 -9.52 -24.90
CA PRO A 185 -9.86 -8.26 -24.61
C PRO A 185 -10.26 -8.12 -23.12
N PRO A 186 -10.80 -6.97 -22.67
CA PRO A 186 -10.57 -6.49 -21.31
C PRO A 186 -11.67 -6.83 -20.29
N GLN A 187 -11.26 -6.71 -19.03
CA GLN A 187 -12.02 -6.53 -17.77
C GLN A 187 -12.21 -7.80 -16.92
N THR A 188 -12.21 -7.56 -15.59
CA THR A 188 -12.12 -8.51 -14.46
C THR A 188 -10.70 -8.74 -13.92
N ILE A 189 -10.55 -8.80 -12.59
CA ILE A 189 -9.29 -9.22 -11.96
C ILE A 189 -9.07 -10.67 -12.36
N MET A 190 -8.19 -10.88 -13.32
CA MET A 190 -7.86 -12.23 -13.76
C MET A 190 -6.82 -12.79 -12.81
N ARG A 191 -7.26 -13.57 -11.82
CA ARG A 191 -6.36 -14.40 -11.02
C ARG A 191 -6.35 -15.80 -11.62
N GLY A 192 -5.19 -16.24 -12.13
CA GLY A 192 -5.00 -17.55 -12.74
C GLY A 192 -3.96 -18.36 -11.96
N ILE A 193 -4.20 -19.67 -11.83
CA ILE A 193 -3.30 -20.60 -11.14
C ILE A 193 -2.66 -21.55 -12.14
N GLY A 194 -1.32 -21.54 -12.21
CA GLY A 194 -0.53 -22.53 -12.93
C GLY A 194 -0.08 -23.67 -12.03
N THR A 195 0.00 -24.89 -12.58
CA THR A 195 0.51 -26.07 -11.89
C THR A 195 2.03 -26.15 -11.88
N ASP A 196 2.70 -25.50 -12.84
CA ASP A 196 4.15 -25.47 -12.94
C ASP A 196 4.68 -24.20 -12.26
N SER A 197 5.34 -24.36 -11.10
CA SER A 197 6.06 -23.28 -10.41
C SER A 197 7.51 -23.15 -10.89
N SER A 198 7.96 -23.97 -11.83
CA SER A 198 9.31 -23.84 -12.38
C SER A 198 9.47 -22.52 -13.14
N PHE A 199 10.68 -21.99 -13.11
CA PHE A 199 11.00 -20.71 -13.72
C PHE A 199 12.41 -20.74 -14.29
N THR A 200 12.60 -20.24 -15.50
CA THR A 200 13.93 -20.07 -16.09
C THR A 200 14.19 -18.57 -16.26
N THR A 201 15.24 -18.07 -15.63
CA THR A 201 15.67 -16.67 -15.77
C THR A 201 16.21 -16.40 -17.18
N GLY A 202 16.25 -15.13 -17.60
CA GLY A 202 16.76 -14.73 -18.92
C GLY A 202 18.25 -15.07 -19.16
N ASP A 203 19.02 -15.31 -18.11
CA ASP A 203 20.41 -15.78 -18.15
C ASP A 203 20.54 -17.32 -18.13
N GLY A 204 19.43 -18.05 -18.16
CA GLY A 204 19.38 -19.52 -18.26
C GLY A 204 19.34 -20.27 -16.93
N GLY A 205 19.30 -19.56 -15.78
CA GLY A 205 19.13 -20.18 -14.47
C GLY A 205 17.76 -20.86 -14.33
N HIS A 206 17.73 -22.18 -14.21
CA HIS A 206 16.51 -22.94 -14.00
C HIS A 206 16.23 -23.13 -12.51
N TYR A 207 15.08 -22.64 -12.07
CA TYR A 207 14.53 -22.84 -10.74
C TYR A 207 13.46 -23.91 -10.82
N PRO A 208 13.70 -25.12 -10.26
CA PRO A 208 12.77 -26.22 -10.37
C PRO A 208 11.45 -25.90 -9.65
N HIS A 209 10.43 -26.66 -10.04
CA HIS A 209 9.17 -26.72 -9.30
C HIS A 209 9.40 -27.36 -7.92
N VAL A 210 8.85 -26.75 -6.88
CA VAL A 210 8.80 -27.35 -5.53
C VAL A 210 7.39 -27.89 -5.31
N ALA A 211 7.30 -29.12 -4.82
CA ALA A 211 6.02 -29.78 -4.58
C ALA A 211 5.15 -28.94 -3.62
N GLY A 212 3.88 -28.73 -4.01
CA GLY A 212 2.93 -27.92 -3.24
C GLY A 212 2.92 -26.44 -3.58
N GLU A 213 3.90 -25.95 -4.34
CA GLU A 213 3.88 -24.58 -4.89
C GLU A 213 2.90 -24.45 -6.06
N LYS A 214 2.27 -23.27 -6.15
CA LYS A 214 1.42 -22.87 -7.27
C LYS A 214 1.80 -21.48 -7.72
N ASN A 215 1.88 -21.30 -9.04
CA ASN A 215 2.07 -19.97 -9.61
C ASN A 215 0.73 -19.26 -9.67
N VAL A 216 0.64 -18.11 -9.00
CA VAL A 216 -0.54 -17.26 -8.97
C VAL A 216 -0.22 -16.00 -9.76
N LYS A 217 -1.00 -15.78 -10.81
CA LYS A 217 -0.89 -14.62 -11.67
C LYS A 217 -2.11 -13.75 -11.48
N GLN A 218 -1.94 -12.44 -11.27
CA GLN A 218 -3.05 -11.51 -11.08
C GLN A 218 -2.89 -10.30 -11.99
N ARG A 219 -3.96 -9.91 -12.70
CA ARG A 219 -4.03 -8.62 -13.41
C ARG A 219 -4.95 -7.66 -12.67
N THR A 220 -4.56 -6.40 -12.55
CA THR A 220 -5.32 -5.37 -11.82
C THR A 220 -5.13 -3.99 -12.45
N CYS A 221 -6.05 -3.07 -12.17
CA CYS A 221 -6.00 -1.68 -12.60
C CYS A 221 -5.52 -0.76 -11.46
N ILE A 222 -4.47 0.02 -11.70
CA ILE A 222 -3.88 0.97 -10.75
C ILE A 222 -4.91 2.02 -10.31
N TYR A 223 -5.80 2.48 -11.19
CA TYR A 223 -6.82 3.46 -10.83
C TYR A 223 -7.80 2.93 -9.77
N ARG A 224 -8.28 1.69 -9.94
CA ARG A 224 -9.15 1.02 -8.95
C ARG A 224 -8.43 0.78 -7.62
N PHE A 225 -7.16 0.36 -7.69
CA PHE A 225 -6.31 0.25 -6.50
C PHE A 225 -6.18 1.60 -5.77
N SER A 226 -5.94 2.68 -6.51
CA SER A 226 -5.77 4.03 -5.98
C SER A 226 -7.02 4.54 -5.26
N ARG A 227 -8.21 4.24 -5.79
CA ARG A 227 -9.50 4.49 -5.12
C ARG A 227 -9.57 3.77 -3.77
N ARG A 228 -9.18 2.49 -3.71
CA ARG A 228 -9.18 1.71 -2.45
C ARG A 228 -8.15 2.25 -1.46
N LEU A 229 -6.95 2.60 -1.93
CA LEU A 229 -5.90 3.18 -1.12
C LEU A 229 -6.35 4.50 -0.48
N ALA A 230 -6.93 5.42 -1.27
CA ALA A 230 -7.47 6.67 -0.75
C ALA A 230 -8.52 6.45 0.33
N LYS A 231 -9.47 5.52 0.10
CA LYS A 231 -10.49 5.14 1.10
C LYS A 231 -9.88 4.60 2.38
N LYS A 232 -8.82 3.77 2.32
CA LYS A 232 -8.12 3.26 3.51
C LYS A 232 -7.41 4.38 4.28
N ILE A 233 -6.74 5.31 3.59
CA ILE A 233 -6.08 6.46 4.25
C ILE A 233 -7.10 7.33 4.99
N ILE A 234 -8.22 7.64 4.34
CA ILE A 234 -9.26 8.53 4.88
C ILE A 234 -10.05 7.87 6.02
N LYS A 235 -10.39 6.58 5.86
CA LYS A 235 -11.15 5.76 6.82
C LYS A 235 -12.42 6.47 7.33
N VAL A 236 -13.15 7.11 6.41
CA VAL A 236 -14.50 7.63 6.60
C VAL A 236 -15.27 7.59 5.28
N LYS A 237 -16.59 7.41 5.34
CA LYS A 237 -17.47 7.44 4.16
C LYS A 237 -17.62 8.88 3.66
N VAL A 238 -16.85 9.24 2.65
CA VAL A 238 -16.92 10.52 1.92
C VAL A 238 -16.74 10.28 0.42
N THR A 239 -17.33 11.15 -0.37
CA THR A 239 -17.07 11.20 -1.81
C THR A 239 -15.71 11.85 -2.04
N VAL A 240 -14.88 11.22 -2.86
CA VAL A 240 -13.56 11.74 -3.25
C VAL A 240 -13.58 11.96 -4.75
N GLU A 241 -13.05 13.11 -5.18
CA GLU A 241 -13.06 13.50 -6.58
C GLU A 241 -12.19 12.57 -7.44
N PRO A 242 -12.61 12.23 -8.68
CA PRO A 242 -11.84 11.39 -9.60
C PRO A 242 -10.41 11.86 -9.85
N LYS A 243 -10.16 13.18 -9.82
CA LYS A 243 -8.83 13.79 -9.99
C LYS A 243 -7.84 13.34 -8.90
N VAL A 244 -8.32 13.10 -7.68
CA VAL A 244 -7.47 12.62 -6.58
C VAL A 244 -7.05 11.17 -6.83
N PHE A 245 -7.98 10.32 -7.26
CA PHE A 245 -7.64 8.93 -7.63
C PHE A 245 -6.68 8.88 -8.81
N PHE A 246 -6.86 9.76 -9.79
CA PHE A 246 -5.95 9.90 -10.92
C PHE A 246 -4.54 10.29 -10.48
N ALA A 247 -4.40 11.30 -9.62
CA ALA A 247 -3.11 11.71 -9.07
C ALA A 247 -2.40 10.59 -8.31
N ILE A 248 -3.14 9.85 -7.46
CA ILE A 248 -2.61 8.67 -6.78
C ILE A 248 -2.21 7.59 -7.79
N ALA A 249 -3.02 7.36 -8.83
CA ALA A 249 -2.75 6.34 -9.84
C ALA A 249 -1.49 6.65 -10.64
N MET A 250 -1.27 7.90 -11.00
CA MET A 250 -0.03 8.35 -11.64
C MET A 250 1.19 8.12 -10.73
N CYS A 251 1.07 8.44 -9.44
CA CYS A 251 2.12 8.18 -8.45
C CYS A 251 2.40 6.67 -8.27
N VAL A 252 1.37 5.83 -8.21
CA VAL A 252 1.52 4.37 -8.12
C VAL A 252 2.11 3.79 -9.41
N ARG A 253 1.75 4.35 -10.56
CA ARG A 253 2.35 3.94 -11.83
C ARG A 253 3.83 4.29 -11.88
N SER A 254 4.22 5.48 -11.42
CA SER A 254 5.63 5.88 -11.35
C SER A 254 6.41 5.02 -10.35
N ILE A 255 5.77 4.57 -9.27
CA ILE A 255 6.29 3.53 -8.37
C ILE A 255 6.63 2.25 -9.14
N ILE A 256 5.68 1.71 -9.91
CA ILE A 256 5.84 0.44 -10.61
C ILE A 256 6.90 0.53 -11.71
N SER A 257 6.95 1.64 -12.46
CA SER A 257 7.95 1.86 -13.51
C SER A 257 9.29 2.40 -13.00
N GLY A 258 9.40 2.76 -11.73
CA GLY A 258 10.56 3.39 -11.12
C GLY A 258 11.76 2.44 -10.99
N ARG A 259 12.96 3.00 -10.77
CA ARG A 259 14.16 2.19 -10.52
C ARG A 259 14.01 1.39 -9.22
N ARG A 260 14.37 0.10 -9.24
CA ARG A 260 14.38 -0.79 -8.06
C ARG A 260 15.20 -0.24 -6.89
N ILE A 261 16.16 0.65 -7.13
CA ILE A 261 17.03 1.27 -6.11
C ILE A 261 16.22 2.03 -5.03
N ALA A 262 15.00 2.50 -5.33
CA ALA A 262 14.10 3.09 -4.32
C ALA A 262 13.54 2.08 -3.30
N TRP A 263 13.75 0.78 -3.52
CA TRP A 263 13.16 -0.33 -2.77
C TRP A 263 14.18 -1.27 -2.12
N THR A 264 15.47 -1.19 -2.47
CA THR A 264 16.47 -2.22 -2.12
C THR A 264 17.15 -1.96 -0.77
N THR A 265 16.62 -2.60 0.28
CA THR A 265 17.41 -3.45 1.18
C THR A 265 16.44 -4.37 1.93
N PRO A 266 16.74 -5.68 2.09
CA PRO A 266 15.74 -6.69 2.49
C PRO A 266 15.03 -6.39 3.81
N ASP A 267 15.71 -5.69 4.73
CA ASP A 267 15.26 -5.61 6.11
C ASP A 267 14.86 -4.19 6.54
N GLY A 268 15.03 -3.18 5.67
CA GLY A 268 14.88 -1.77 6.02
C GLY A 268 15.90 -1.28 7.07
N SER A 269 16.84 -2.13 7.49
CA SER A 269 17.92 -1.85 8.46
C SER A 269 18.96 -0.85 7.95
N HIS A 270 19.09 -0.73 6.62
CA HIS A 270 20.00 0.20 5.96
C HIS A 270 19.34 1.49 5.48
N TRP A 271 18.02 1.66 5.66
CA TRP A 271 17.35 2.92 5.33
C TRP A 271 17.75 3.95 6.39
N LYS A 272 18.82 4.69 6.12
CA LYS A 272 19.25 5.73 7.03
C LYS A 272 18.22 6.85 6.97
N SER A 273 17.87 7.37 8.14
CA SER A 273 17.03 8.54 8.33
C SER A 273 17.45 9.74 7.46
N THR A 274 18.74 9.84 7.15
CA THR A 274 19.35 10.88 6.31
C THR A 274 18.95 10.82 4.84
N ASP A 275 18.43 9.70 4.36
CA ASP A 275 18.08 9.53 2.95
C ASP A 275 16.69 10.11 2.63
N ALA A 276 15.83 10.33 3.64
CA ALA A 276 14.42 10.70 3.50
C ALA A 276 14.11 12.22 3.36
N THR A 277 14.94 12.97 2.63
CA THR A 277 14.82 14.45 2.56
C THR A 277 13.88 14.96 1.45
N GLY A 278 13.51 14.12 0.47
CA GLY A 278 12.76 14.53 -0.73
C GLY A 278 11.49 13.70 -1.04
N PRO A 279 10.84 13.92 -2.20
CA PRO A 279 9.82 13.01 -2.72
C PRO A 279 10.41 11.65 -3.11
N GLY A 280 9.56 10.65 -3.35
CA GLY A 280 9.94 9.34 -3.90
C GLY A 280 10.35 8.28 -2.87
N HIS A 281 10.24 8.57 -1.57
CA HIS A 281 10.63 7.66 -0.48
C HIS A 281 9.53 6.62 -0.19
N TRP A 282 9.20 5.83 -1.21
CA TRP A 282 8.03 4.96 -1.18
C TRP A 282 8.11 3.79 -0.20
N TRP A 283 9.31 3.48 0.30
CA TRP A 283 9.50 2.56 1.41
C TRP A 283 8.69 2.95 2.66
N LEU A 284 8.35 4.23 2.83
CA LEU A 284 7.47 4.72 3.90
C LEU A 284 6.04 4.16 3.84
N LEU A 285 5.60 3.70 2.67
CA LEU A 285 4.33 3.04 2.45
C LEU A 285 4.34 1.56 2.89
N VAL A 286 5.49 1.03 3.29
CA VAL A 286 5.64 -0.37 3.70
C VAL A 286 5.36 -0.50 5.22
N PRO A 287 4.62 -1.55 5.65
CA PRO A 287 4.42 -1.86 7.06
C PRO A 287 5.74 -2.18 7.79
N LYS A 288 5.70 -2.12 9.13
CA LYS A 288 6.80 -2.60 9.97
C LYS A 288 7.11 -4.08 9.69
N PRO A 289 8.37 -4.54 9.88
CA PRO A 289 8.76 -5.94 9.67
C PRO A 289 7.82 -6.98 10.28
N THR A 290 7.40 -6.78 11.54
CA THR A 290 6.47 -7.70 12.23
C THR A 290 5.11 -7.80 11.55
N ALA A 291 4.54 -6.68 11.14
CA ALA A 291 3.27 -6.64 10.41
C ALA A 291 3.42 -7.23 8.99
N ARG A 292 4.58 -7.07 8.34
CA ARG A 292 4.85 -7.67 7.02
C ARG A 292 4.74 -9.18 7.07
N ASN A 293 5.31 -9.85 8.08
CA ASN A 293 5.28 -11.31 8.17
C ASN A 293 3.85 -11.88 8.12
N THR A 294 2.92 -11.27 8.85
CA THR A 294 1.50 -11.66 8.84
C THR A 294 0.86 -11.43 7.47
N VAL A 295 1.16 -10.30 6.83
CA VAL A 295 0.60 -9.98 5.50
C VAL A 295 1.22 -10.87 4.42
N THR A 296 2.52 -11.14 4.45
CA THR A 296 3.25 -12.04 3.53
C THR A 296 2.65 -13.44 3.54
N ARG A 297 2.42 -14.01 4.73
CA ARG A 297 1.79 -15.33 4.84
C ARG A 297 0.41 -15.33 4.18
N LYS A 298 -0.38 -14.27 4.36
CA LYS A 298 -1.70 -14.14 3.71
C LYS A 298 -1.60 -13.97 2.19
N ILE A 299 -0.58 -13.27 1.68
CA ILE A 299 -0.35 -13.10 0.23
C ILE A 299 -0.01 -14.43 -0.44
N GLN A 300 0.83 -15.23 0.21
CA GLN A 300 1.33 -16.50 -0.32
C GLN A 300 0.40 -17.68 -0.01
N ALA A 301 -0.68 -17.47 0.74
CA ALA A 301 -1.70 -18.48 0.95
C ALA A 301 -2.67 -18.51 -0.24
N LEU A 302 -2.99 -19.71 -0.72
CA LEU A 302 -4.08 -19.89 -1.68
C LEU A 302 -5.42 -19.47 -1.04
N THR A 303 -6.26 -18.76 -1.79
CA THR A 303 -7.61 -18.41 -1.31
C THR A 303 -8.54 -19.62 -1.43
N ARG A 304 -9.72 -19.52 -0.79
CA ARG A 304 -10.70 -20.62 -0.80
C ARG A 304 -11.15 -20.97 -2.22
N GLU A 305 -11.30 -19.95 -3.07
CA GLU A 305 -11.69 -20.08 -4.47
C GLU A 305 -10.59 -20.77 -5.27
N GLU A 306 -9.34 -20.42 -4.99
CA GLU A 306 -8.16 -21.05 -5.60
C GLU A 306 -8.02 -22.52 -5.21
N HIS A 307 -8.25 -22.82 -3.92
CA HIS A 307 -8.35 -24.19 -3.43
C HIS A 307 -9.44 -24.97 -4.18
N HIS A 308 -10.63 -24.38 -4.32
CA HIS A 308 -11.75 -25.04 -4.99
C HIS A 308 -11.45 -25.28 -6.48
N ALA A 309 -10.86 -24.30 -7.18
CA ALA A 309 -10.48 -24.43 -8.59
C ALA A 309 -9.44 -25.55 -8.81
N LEU A 310 -8.48 -25.71 -7.90
CA LEU A 310 -7.50 -26.78 -7.95
C LEU A 310 -8.13 -28.17 -7.71
N HIS A 311 -9.14 -28.27 -6.85
CA HIS A 311 -9.87 -29.52 -6.66
C HIS A 311 -10.74 -29.89 -7.86
N MET A 312 -11.31 -28.89 -8.54
CA MET A 312 -12.15 -29.10 -9.74
C MET A 312 -11.33 -29.45 -10.99
N SER A 313 -10.10 -28.94 -11.12
CA SER A 313 -9.22 -29.26 -12.26
C SER A 313 -8.62 -30.68 -12.23
N VAL A 314 -8.58 -31.32 -11.06
CA VAL A 314 -8.15 -32.72 -10.91
C VAL A 314 -9.21 -33.72 -11.42
N GLY A 315 -10.46 -33.27 -11.65
CA GLY A 315 -11.57 -34.13 -12.09
C GLY A 315 -11.84 -34.17 -13.60
N ILE A 316 -11.25 -33.30 -14.42
CA ILE A 316 -11.55 -33.22 -15.86
C ILE A 316 -10.25 -32.99 -16.64
N ASN A 317 -9.93 -33.93 -17.54
CA ASN A 317 -8.76 -33.92 -18.41
C ASN A 317 -8.46 -32.53 -19.03
N GLY A 318 -7.33 -31.93 -18.65
CA GLY A 318 -6.48 -31.13 -19.54
C GLY A 318 -7.01 -29.81 -20.11
N ALA A 319 -7.98 -29.14 -19.48
CA ALA A 319 -8.38 -27.78 -19.87
C ALA A 319 -7.62 -26.71 -19.04
N PRO A 320 -7.26 -25.55 -19.62
CA PRO A 320 -6.56 -24.49 -18.90
C PRO A 320 -7.41 -24.03 -17.69
N ALA A 321 -6.78 -23.98 -16.52
CA ALA A 321 -7.42 -23.61 -15.26
C ALA A 321 -8.20 -22.30 -15.43
N GLY A 322 -9.51 -22.35 -15.13
CA GLY A 322 -10.45 -21.26 -15.35
C GLY A 322 -10.06 -19.97 -14.62
N LEU A 323 -10.30 -18.84 -15.27
CA LEU A 323 -10.26 -17.51 -14.66
C LEU A 323 -11.13 -17.50 -13.39
N LEU A 324 -10.57 -17.06 -12.27
CA LEU A 324 -11.36 -16.74 -11.09
C LEU A 324 -11.62 -15.24 -11.05
N ASP A 325 -12.91 -14.87 -11.01
CA ASP A 325 -13.36 -13.52 -10.69
C ASP A 325 -13.35 -13.37 -9.18
N LEU A 326 -12.43 -12.55 -8.65
CA LEU A 326 -12.40 -12.19 -7.24
C LEU A 326 -12.96 -10.78 -7.09
N GLU A 327 -14.16 -10.69 -6.53
CA GLU A 327 -14.71 -9.44 -6.04
C GLU A 327 -13.78 -8.85 -4.97
N LEU A 328 -13.50 -7.55 -5.08
CA LEU A 328 -12.63 -6.82 -4.15
C LEU A 328 -13.29 -6.49 -2.80
N ASP A 329 -14.46 -7.05 -2.53
CA ASP A 329 -15.39 -6.73 -1.44
C ASP A 329 -15.32 -7.74 -0.27
N GLY A 330 -14.14 -8.28 0.00
CA GLY A 330 -13.82 -8.72 1.35
C GLY A 330 -13.77 -7.51 2.27
N GLU A 331 -14.90 -7.18 2.91
CA GLU A 331 -14.87 -6.45 4.17
C GLU A 331 -14.00 -7.27 5.12
N ASP A 332 -12.72 -6.90 5.22
CA ASP A 332 -11.86 -7.38 6.29
C ASP A 332 -12.50 -6.88 7.59
N GLU A 333 -13.39 -7.68 8.19
CA GLU A 333 -13.66 -7.61 9.63
C GLU A 333 -12.32 -7.89 10.32
N GLU A 334 -11.54 -6.83 10.54
CA GLU A 334 -10.49 -6.83 11.54
C GLU A 334 -11.20 -7.05 12.88
N ASN A 335 -11.23 -8.31 13.33
CA ASN A 335 -11.34 -8.61 14.75
C ASN A 335 -10.17 -7.89 15.43
N VAL A 336 -10.46 -6.70 15.95
CA VAL A 336 -9.62 -6.00 16.92
C VAL A 336 -9.67 -6.89 18.15
N VAL A 337 -8.62 -7.70 18.33
CA VAL A 337 -8.32 -8.21 19.66
C VAL A 337 -7.84 -6.98 20.42
N ASP A 338 -8.74 -6.37 21.18
CA ASP A 338 -8.40 -5.37 22.18
C ASP A 338 -7.49 -6.06 23.20
N ASP A 339 -6.19 -5.92 23.03
CA ASP A 339 -5.23 -6.17 24.10
C ASP A 339 -5.26 -4.96 25.03
N VAL A 340 -6.29 -4.93 25.88
CA VAL A 340 -6.31 -4.10 27.08
C VAL A 340 -5.41 -4.79 28.10
N GLY A 341 -4.11 -4.52 28.00
CA GLY A 341 -3.17 -4.80 29.07
C GLY A 341 -3.27 -3.72 30.16
N GLU A 342 -4.32 -3.76 30.97
CA GLU A 342 -4.34 -3.12 32.29
C GLU A 342 -4.75 -4.15 33.36
N GLY A 343 -3.88 -4.30 34.35
CA GLY A 343 -3.98 -5.26 35.46
C GLY A 343 -2.59 -5.81 35.75
N GLY A 344 -1.78 -5.17 36.59
CA GLY A 344 -2.11 -4.87 37.97
C GLY A 344 -1.44 -5.95 38.81
N ASP A 345 -0.20 -5.71 39.21
CA ASP A 345 0.49 -6.54 40.21
C ASP A 345 -0.34 -6.48 41.51
N GLN A 346 -1.01 -7.59 41.81
CA GLN A 346 -1.63 -7.84 43.10
C GLN A 346 -0.77 -8.84 43.88
N ASN A 347 -0.36 -8.40 45.07
CA ASN A 347 -0.35 -9.09 46.37
C ASN A 347 0.95 -8.76 47.12
N LEU A 348 0.92 -7.99 48.21
CA LEU A 348 0.46 -8.40 49.55
C LEU A 348 1.11 -9.71 49.99
N GLU A 349 2.28 -9.58 50.62
CA GLU A 349 2.64 -10.40 51.78
C GLU A 349 2.84 -9.44 52.96
N LEU A 350 1.88 -9.49 53.88
CA LEU A 350 2.09 -9.23 55.30
C LEU A 350 2.49 -10.59 55.90
N ASP A 351 3.57 -10.64 56.69
CA ASP A 351 3.53 -11.06 58.09
C ASP A 351 4.90 -10.91 58.78
N ASP A 352 4.79 -10.50 60.05
CA ASP A 352 5.73 -10.31 61.17
C ASP A 352 6.71 -9.11 61.21
#